data_AF-E9AHN2-F1
#
_entry.id   AF-E9AHN2-F1
#
_cell.length_a   1.000
_cell.length_b   1.000
_cell.length_c   1.000
_cell.angle_alpha   90.00
_cell.angle_beta   90.00
_cell.angle_gamma   90.00
#
_symmetry.space_group_name_H-M   'P 1'
#
loop_
_entity.id
_entity.type
_entity.pdbx_description
1 polymer ?
#
loop_
_entity_poly.entity_id
_entity_poly.type
_entity_poly.pdbx_seq_one_letter_code
_entity_poly.pdbx_strand_id
1 'polypeptide(L)'
;MREVLAAERETFFQASVQDGEPYRWTALDTSLDVSGSLRLSHLVYLPPPSLEVLRAYEASRGISRAATVRSVRAIVRTLTSNNKVEEYVVACFPLDAQRLVNAQTFTVPSTEADQSGAAAAAAAPLPKYTVASLLPRRHDASAGLSSTFLLPCPTDIVTQLNIRLGLDGFTELRVDGPGTVVFTGEQRLTMVSHWRHECDAH
;
A
#
# COMPACT_ATOMS: atom_id res chain seq x y z
N MET A 1 34.82 11.58 22.89
CA MET A 1 34.13 10.47 22.20
C MET A 1 32.75 11.00 21.85
N ARG A 2 32.47 11.28 20.58
CA ARG A 2 31.20 11.89 20.13
C ARG A 2 30.13 10.80 20.09
N GLU A 3 29.19 10.83 21.03
CA GLU A 3 27.96 10.04 20.91
C GLU A 3 27.08 10.67 19.83
N VAL A 4 27.07 10.05 18.65
CA VAL A 4 25.97 10.24 17.72
C VAL A 4 24.80 9.47 18.31
N LEU A 5 23.90 10.15 19.02
CA LEU A 5 22.58 9.61 19.33
C LEU A 5 21.80 9.57 18.02
N ALA A 6 22.09 8.57 17.19
CA ALA A 6 21.25 8.23 16.06
C ALA A 6 19.92 7.73 16.64
N ALA A 7 18.92 8.59 16.70
CA ALA A 7 17.57 8.17 17.00
C ALA A 7 17.07 7.41 15.77
N GLU A 8 16.97 6.10 15.88
CA GLU A 8 16.37 5.23 14.87
C GLU A 8 14.91 4.97 15.22
N ARG A 9 14.04 5.10 14.24
CA ARG A 9 12.62 4.75 14.33
C ARG A 9 12.26 3.79 13.23
N GLU A 10 11.94 2.56 13.61
CA GLU A 10 11.35 1.56 12.72
C GLU A 10 9.84 1.51 12.94
N THR A 11 9.08 1.66 11.85
CA THR A 11 7.63 1.55 11.86
C THR A 11 7.15 0.58 10.79
N PHE A 12 6.35 -0.40 11.20
CA PHE A 12 5.58 -1.22 10.27
C PHE A 12 4.42 -0.40 9.70
N PHE A 13 4.15 -0.58 8.41
CA PHE A 13 3.05 0.07 7.74
C PHE A 13 2.35 -0.90 6.79
N GLN A 14 1.12 -0.54 6.46
CA GLN A 14 0.38 -1.07 5.34
C GLN A 14 -0.40 0.06 4.73
N ALA A 15 -0.56 0.03 3.43
CA ALA A 15 -1.33 1.01 2.69
C ALA A 15 -1.93 0.36 1.45
N SER A 16 -2.85 1.06 0.82
CA SER A 16 -3.45 0.67 -0.45
C SER A 16 -3.12 1.70 -1.52
N VAL A 17 -3.03 1.24 -2.76
CA VAL A 17 -2.80 2.07 -3.95
C VAL A 17 -3.72 1.60 -5.06
N GLN A 18 -4.26 2.57 -5.81
CA GLN A 18 -5.10 2.34 -6.97
C GLN A 18 -4.49 3.03 -8.20
N ASP A 19 -4.94 2.62 -9.38
CA ASP A 19 -4.49 3.26 -10.60
C ASP A 19 -5.02 4.70 -10.71
N GLY A 20 -4.09 5.65 -10.89
CA GLY A 20 -4.34 7.10 -10.85
C GLY A 20 -4.06 7.75 -9.50
N GLU A 21 -3.91 6.96 -8.43
CA GLU A 21 -3.72 7.45 -7.06
C GLU A 21 -2.43 6.84 -6.45
N PRO A 22 -1.25 7.31 -6.86
CA PRO A 22 0.02 6.76 -6.38
C PRO A 22 0.23 7.04 -4.90
N TYR A 23 0.75 6.05 -4.16
CA TYR A 23 1.21 6.25 -2.80
C TYR A 23 2.62 6.85 -2.82
N ARG A 24 2.75 8.08 -2.33
CA ARG A 24 4.02 8.81 -2.30
C ARG A 24 4.58 8.81 -0.88
N TRP A 25 5.83 8.39 -0.76
CA TRP A 25 6.63 8.77 0.40
C TRP A 25 7.26 10.11 0.05
N THR A 26 6.65 11.19 0.51
CA THR A 26 7.30 12.50 0.44
C THR A 26 8.61 12.43 1.19
N ALA A 27 9.69 12.91 0.55
CA ALA A 27 10.98 13.13 1.20
C ALA A 27 10.73 13.73 2.58
N LEU A 28 11.36 13.14 3.60
CA LEU A 28 11.45 13.78 4.91
C LEU A 28 11.95 15.20 4.67
N ASP A 29 11.33 16.18 5.35
CA ASP A 29 11.68 17.59 5.18
C ASP A 29 13.20 17.72 5.14
N THR A 30 13.73 18.26 4.04
CA THR A 30 15.17 18.40 3.81
C THR A 30 15.83 19.31 4.85
N SER A 31 15.05 19.97 5.70
CA SER A 31 15.49 20.73 6.86
C SER A 31 15.98 19.85 8.02
N LEU A 32 15.61 18.57 8.05
CA LEU A 32 16.08 17.59 9.00
C LEU A 32 17.05 16.65 8.29
N ASP A 33 18.22 16.40 8.91
CA ASP A 33 19.17 15.37 8.48
C ASP A 33 18.59 13.96 8.76
N VAL A 34 17.48 13.60 8.11
CA VAL A 34 16.85 12.29 8.25
C VAL A 34 17.15 11.47 7.01
N SER A 35 17.83 10.34 7.21
CA SER A 35 17.90 9.29 6.20
C SER A 35 16.75 8.33 6.43
N GLY A 36 15.98 8.04 5.38
CA GLY A 36 14.92 7.05 5.43
C GLY A 36 15.21 5.89 4.48
N SER A 37 14.80 4.70 4.88
CA SER A 37 14.70 3.55 3.98
C SER A 37 13.38 2.83 4.21
N LEU A 38 12.90 2.17 3.16
CA LEU A 38 11.71 1.34 3.24
C LEU A 38 12.02 -0.07 2.74
N ARG A 39 11.37 -1.06 3.33
CA ARG A 39 11.40 -2.45 2.90
C ARG A 39 9.99 -2.93 2.64
N LEU A 40 9.66 -3.26 1.39
CA LEU A 40 8.39 -3.91 1.05
C LEU A 40 8.50 -5.41 1.33
N SER A 41 7.49 -5.95 2.02
CA SER A 41 7.45 -7.36 2.45
C SER A 41 6.35 -8.17 1.77
N HIS A 42 5.17 -7.56 1.55
CA HIS A 42 4.03 -8.22 0.92
C HIS A 42 3.26 -7.25 0.04
N LEU A 43 2.76 -7.76 -1.08
CA LEU A 43 1.77 -7.10 -1.92
C LEU A 43 0.59 -8.06 -2.10
N VAL A 44 -0.62 -7.54 -1.94
CA VAL A 44 -1.89 -8.26 -2.12
C VAL A 44 -2.74 -7.48 -3.09
N TYR A 45 -3.11 -8.12 -4.19
CA TYR A 45 -4.04 -7.59 -5.15
C TYR A 45 -5.48 -7.87 -4.74
N LEU A 46 -6.31 -6.83 -4.77
CA LEU A 46 -7.75 -6.89 -4.62
C LEU A 46 -8.36 -6.56 -5.99
N PRO A 47 -8.88 -7.59 -6.70
CA PRO A 47 -9.63 -7.37 -7.91
C PRO A 47 -10.83 -6.43 -7.72
N PRO A 48 -11.34 -5.79 -8.79
CA PRO A 48 -12.62 -5.11 -8.75
C PRO A 48 -13.71 -6.01 -8.17
N PRO A 49 -14.66 -5.48 -7.38
CA PRO A 49 -15.67 -6.30 -6.71
C PRO A 49 -16.71 -6.89 -7.68
N SER A 50 -16.88 -6.31 -8.87
CA SER A 50 -17.82 -6.78 -9.88
C SER A 50 -17.34 -6.48 -11.29
N LEU A 51 -17.95 -7.15 -12.27
CA LEU A 51 -17.71 -6.91 -13.69
C LEU A 51 -18.11 -5.48 -14.11
N GLU A 52 -19.09 -4.87 -13.45
CA GLU A 52 -19.56 -3.51 -13.74
C GLU A 52 -18.49 -2.47 -13.38
N VAL A 53 -17.83 -2.63 -12.23
CA VAL A 53 -16.72 -1.77 -11.81
C VAL A 53 -15.55 -1.90 -12.78
N LEU A 54 -15.23 -3.13 -13.21
CA LEU A 54 -14.21 -3.34 -14.24
C LEU A 54 -14.57 -2.64 -15.55
N ARG A 55 -15.82 -2.76 -16.01
CA ARG A 55 -16.29 -2.09 -17.24
C ARG A 55 -16.24 -0.56 -17.13
N ALA A 56 -16.57 -0.01 -15.96
CA ALA A 56 -16.49 1.43 -15.71
C ALA A 56 -15.04 1.92 -15.78
N TYR A 57 -14.10 1.16 -15.20
CA TYR A 57 -12.66 1.42 -15.32
C TYR A 57 -12.16 1.35 -16.77
N GLU A 58 -12.58 0.34 -17.53
CA GLU A 58 -12.19 0.21 -18.94
C GLU A 58 -12.71 1.38 -19.78
N ALA A 59 -13.95 1.78 -19.54
CA ALA A 59 -14.56 2.92 -20.21
C ALA A 59 -13.83 4.24 -19.87
N SER A 60 -13.43 4.45 -18.62
CA SER A 60 -12.71 5.67 -18.22
C SER A 60 -11.28 5.74 -18.77
N ARG A 61 -10.63 4.58 -19.00
CA ARG A 61 -9.28 4.49 -19.58
C ARG A 61 -9.24 4.33 -21.10
N GLY A 62 -10.40 4.16 -21.76
CA GLY A 62 -10.47 3.91 -23.21
C GLY A 62 -9.86 2.57 -23.62
N ILE A 63 -9.85 1.58 -22.72
CA ILE A 63 -9.24 0.27 -22.97
C ILE A 63 -10.23 -0.62 -23.75
N SER A 64 -9.72 -1.29 -24.79
CA SER A 64 -10.52 -2.23 -25.59
C SER A 64 -10.88 -3.50 -24.80
N ARG A 65 -12.15 -3.92 -24.89
CA ARG A 65 -12.73 -5.09 -24.18
C ARG A 65 -12.24 -6.45 -24.69
N ALA A 66 -11.31 -6.48 -25.64
CA ALA A 66 -10.91 -7.71 -26.34
C ALA A 66 -10.16 -8.71 -25.46
N ALA A 67 -9.51 -8.26 -24.38
CA ALA A 67 -8.73 -9.14 -23.51
C ALA A 67 -9.61 -9.78 -22.42
N THR A 68 -9.59 -11.12 -22.35
CA THR A 68 -10.20 -11.88 -21.25
C THR A 68 -9.40 -11.73 -19.95
N VAL A 69 -8.07 -11.70 -20.07
CA VAL A 69 -7.13 -11.56 -18.96
C VAL A 69 -6.40 -10.23 -19.06
N ARG A 70 -6.37 -9.49 -17.95
CA ARG A 70 -5.66 -8.21 -17.80
C ARG A 70 -4.48 -8.41 -16.86
N SER A 71 -3.36 -7.74 -17.13
CA SER A 71 -2.20 -7.74 -16.23
C SER A 71 -2.20 -6.46 -15.42
N VAL A 72 -2.30 -6.57 -14.10
CA VAL A 72 -2.20 -5.43 -13.17
C VAL A 72 -0.77 -5.36 -12.65
N ARG A 73 -0.10 -4.22 -12.84
CA ARG A 73 1.31 -4.06 -12.49
C ARG A 73 1.46 -3.15 -11.29
N ALA A 74 2.17 -3.61 -10.27
CA ALA A 74 2.67 -2.74 -9.22
C ALA A 74 4.05 -2.20 -9.63
N ILE A 75 4.20 -0.88 -9.63
CA ILE A 75 5.37 -0.19 -10.14
C ILE A 75 5.90 0.71 -9.04
N VAL A 76 7.17 0.51 -8.68
CA VAL A 76 7.91 1.45 -7.86
C VAL A 76 8.58 2.45 -8.79
N ARG A 77 8.44 3.73 -8.48
CA ARG A 77 9.15 4.80 -9.16
C ARG A 77 10.01 5.53 -8.14
N THR A 78 11.31 5.58 -8.38
CA THR A 78 12.28 6.11 -7.41
C THR A 78 13.37 6.90 -8.09
N LEU A 79 13.93 7.87 -7.37
CA LEU A 79 15.19 8.51 -7.75
C LEU A 79 16.32 7.49 -7.66
N THR A 80 17.19 7.46 -8.66
CA THR A 80 18.36 6.57 -8.71
C THR A 80 19.65 7.36 -8.64
N SER A 81 20.79 6.68 -8.48
CA SER A 81 22.11 7.30 -8.35
C SER A 81 22.56 8.13 -9.57
N ASN A 82 21.90 7.96 -10.72
CA ASN A 82 22.14 8.77 -11.91
C ASN A 82 21.33 10.08 -11.92
N ASN A 83 20.67 10.43 -10.80
CA ASN A 83 19.76 11.57 -10.64
C ASN A 83 18.54 11.54 -11.60
N LYS A 84 18.17 10.36 -12.10
CA LYS A 84 16.93 10.15 -12.86
C LYS A 84 15.95 9.35 -12.06
N VAL A 85 14.68 9.65 -12.29
CA VAL A 85 13.57 8.89 -11.74
C VAL A 85 13.28 7.73 -12.69
N GLU A 86 13.47 6.50 -12.21
CA GLU A 86 13.27 5.27 -12.97
C GLU A 86 12.08 4.47 -12.41
N GLU A 87 11.52 3.61 -13.25
CA GLU A 87 10.35 2.80 -12.94
C GLU A 87 10.71 1.30 -12.95
N TYR A 88 10.33 0.60 -11.89
CA TYR A 88 10.59 -0.82 -11.71
C TYR A 88 9.27 -1.54 -11.41
N VAL A 89 8.93 -2.52 -12.25
CA VAL A 89 7.79 -3.39 -11.99
C VAL A 89 8.18 -4.37 -10.89
N VAL A 90 7.47 -4.32 -9.76
CA VAL A 90 7.77 -5.14 -8.59
C VAL A 90 6.84 -6.34 -8.44
N ALA A 91 5.65 -6.28 -9.02
CA ALA A 91 4.71 -7.40 -9.09
C ALA A 91 3.76 -7.25 -10.29
N CYS A 92 3.29 -8.39 -10.80
CA CYS A 92 2.26 -8.48 -11.82
C CYS A 92 1.17 -9.46 -11.34
N PHE A 93 -0.09 -9.04 -11.42
CA PHE A 93 -1.24 -9.83 -11.00
C PHE A 93 -2.16 -10.09 -12.19
N PRO A 94 -2.51 -11.36 -12.48
CA PRO A 94 -3.46 -11.68 -13.53
C PRO A 94 -4.90 -11.47 -13.06
N LEU A 95 -5.65 -10.63 -13.78
CA LEU A 95 -7.09 -10.46 -13.62
C LEU A 95 -7.85 -11.12 -14.77
N ASP A 96 -8.46 -12.26 -14.51
CA ASP A 96 -9.43 -12.88 -15.42
C ASP A 96 -10.84 -12.32 -15.15
N ALA A 97 -11.49 -11.78 -16.20
CA ALA A 97 -12.87 -11.29 -16.09
C ALA A 97 -13.87 -12.38 -15.67
N GLN A 98 -13.63 -13.66 -15.99
CA GLN A 98 -14.48 -14.77 -15.55
C GLN A 98 -14.51 -14.93 -14.04
N ARG A 99 -13.40 -14.58 -13.35
CA ARG A 99 -13.38 -14.58 -11.88
C ARG A 99 -14.40 -13.60 -11.31
N LEU A 100 -14.61 -12.45 -11.95
CA LEU A 100 -15.56 -11.43 -11.47
C LEU A 100 -17.03 -11.82 -11.67
N VAL A 101 -17.32 -12.73 -12.60
CA VAL A 101 -18.68 -13.22 -12.85
C VAL A 101 -19.12 -14.23 -11.79
N ASN A 102 -18.19 -15.08 -11.36
CA ASN A 102 -18.47 -16.18 -10.43
C ASN A 102 -18.13 -15.85 -8.97
N ALA A 103 -17.55 -14.69 -8.70
CA ALA A 103 -17.04 -14.39 -7.37
C ALA A 103 -18.17 -14.01 -6.41
N GLN A 104 -18.08 -14.56 -5.20
CA GLN A 104 -18.83 -14.06 -4.06
C GLN A 104 -18.08 -12.86 -3.49
N THR A 105 -18.77 -11.72 -3.41
CA THR A 105 -18.27 -10.54 -2.73
C THR A 105 -18.38 -10.74 -1.22
N PHE A 106 -17.35 -10.30 -0.50
CA PHE A 106 -17.39 -10.19 0.94
C PHE A 106 -17.60 -8.72 1.31
N THR A 107 -18.71 -8.42 1.97
CA THR A 107 -19.00 -7.09 2.49
C THR A 107 -18.75 -7.07 4.00
N VAL A 108 -17.82 -6.24 4.44
CA VAL A 108 -17.58 -5.99 5.86
C VAL A 108 -18.72 -5.11 6.38
N PRO A 109 -19.41 -5.48 7.47
CA PRO A 109 -20.38 -4.59 8.09
C PRO A 109 -19.64 -3.33 8.57
N SER A 110 -20.04 -2.17 8.05
CA SER A 110 -19.63 -0.88 8.57
C SER A 110 -20.03 -0.82 10.03
N THR A 111 -19.08 -0.81 10.96
CA THR A 111 -19.32 -0.26 12.30
C THR A 111 -19.49 1.25 12.15
N GLU A 112 -20.63 1.67 11.61
CA GLU A 112 -21.19 2.93 12.09
C GLU A 112 -21.46 2.73 13.57
N ALA A 113 -20.99 3.69 14.36
CA ALA A 113 -21.20 3.70 15.79
C ALA A 113 -22.70 3.88 16.07
N ASP A 114 -23.46 2.79 16.04
CA ASP A 114 -24.80 2.76 16.61
C ASP A 114 -24.66 2.81 18.14
N GLN A 115 -24.57 4.05 18.63
CA GLN A 115 -25.11 4.39 19.93
C GLN A 115 -26.63 4.24 19.88
N SER A 116 -27.17 3.03 19.92
CA SER A 116 -28.42 2.75 20.64
C SER A 116 -28.67 1.25 20.82
N GLY A 117 -28.87 0.85 22.08
CA GLY A 117 -29.95 -0.05 22.48
C GLY A 117 -29.91 -1.52 22.05
N ALA A 118 -29.29 -2.34 22.91
CA ALA A 118 -29.77 -3.66 23.36
C ALA A 118 -30.89 -4.37 22.57
N ALA A 119 -30.55 -5.51 21.94
CA ALA A 119 -31.14 -6.84 22.18
C ALA A 119 -30.93 -7.77 20.97
N ALA A 120 -29.96 -8.68 21.06
CA ALA A 120 -30.05 -10.05 20.53
C ALA A 120 -28.72 -10.78 20.80
N ALA A 121 -28.62 -11.36 21.99
CA ALA A 121 -27.74 -12.49 22.20
C ALA A 121 -28.23 -13.67 21.34
N ALA A 122 -27.37 -14.24 20.50
CA ALA A 122 -27.30 -15.65 20.06
C ALA A 122 -26.78 -15.79 18.62
N ALA A 123 -25.48 -15.59 18.41
CA ALA A 123 -24.74 -16.28 17.35
C ALA A 123 -23.25 -16.26 17.71
N ALA A 124 -22.64 -17.43 17.75
CA ALA A 124 -21.27 -17.65 18.21
C ALA A 124 -20.26 -16.70 17.53
N PRO A 125 -19.22 -16.23 18.25
CA PRO A 125 -18.26 -15.28 17.71
C PRO A 125 -17.34 -15.98 16.73
N LEU A 126 -17.68 -15.93 15.44
CA LEU A 126 -16.64 -16.02 14.41
C LEU A 126 -15.68 -14.84 14.65
N PRO A 127 -14.35 -15.07 14.70
CA PRO A 127 -13.40 -13.99 14.90
C PRO A 127 -13.62 -12.94 13.82
N LYS A 128 -13.99 -11.73 14.27
CA LYS A 128 -14.25 -10.56 13.44
C LYS A 128 -12.93 -10.09 12.79
N TYR A 129 -12.48 -10.77 11.74
CA TYR A 129 -11.45 -10.23 10.88
C TYR A 129 -12.09 -9.16 9.99
N THR A 130 -11.89 -7.89 10.31
CA THR A 130 -12.17 -6.78 9.40
C THR A 130 -10.93 -6.55 8.51
N VAL A 131 -11.09 -6.05 7.28
CA VAL A 131 -9.91 -5.62 6.47
C VAL A 131 -9.09 -4.59 7.23
N ALA A 132 -9.76 -3.71 7.97
CA ALA A 132 -9.13 -2.78 8.90
C ALA A 132 -8.31 -3.46 10.02
N SER A 133 -8.66 -4.68 10.45
CA SER A 133 -7.86 -5.47 11.39
C SER A 133 -6.66 -6.16 10.75
N LEU A 134 -6.71 -6.37 9.42
CA LEU A 134 -5.58 -6.84 8.63
C LEU A 134 -4.61 -5.71 8.28
N LEU A 135 -4.94 -4.44 8.59
CA LEU A 135 -4.17 -3.23 8.29
C LEU A 135 -3.66 -2.57 9.60
N PRO A 136 -2.36 -2.29 9.76
CA PRO A 136 -1.86 -1.32 10.73
C PRO A 136 -2.71 -0.05 10.78
N ARG A 137 -2.99 0.43 12.01
CA ARG A 137 -3.73 1.66 12.32
C ARG A 137 -2.95 2.94 11.94
N ARG A 138 -2.55 3.08 10.68
CA ARG A 138 -2.36 4.41 10.08
C ARG A 138 -3.68 4.76 9.39
N HIS A 139 -4.25 5.92 9.73
CA HIS A 139 -5.53 6.39 9.18
C HIS A 139 -5.57 6.38 7.63
N ASP A 140 -4.41 6.48 6.99
CA ASP A 140 -4.27 6.48 5.53
C ASP A 140 -4.46 5.09 4.91
N ALA A 141 -4.29 4.00 5.68
CA ALA A 141 -4.28 2.63 5.17
C ALA A 141 -5.68 2.11 4.77
N SER A 142 -6.73 2.64 5.40
CA SER A 142 -8.12 2.31 5.12
C SER A 142 -8.80 3.27 4.16
N ALA A 143 -8.20 4.43 3.90
CA ALA A 143 -8.77 5.42 2.99
C ALA A 143 -8.78 4.83 1.55
N GLY A 144 -9.96 4.67 0.97
CA GLY A 144 -10.13 4.19 -0.41
C GLY A 144 -10.38 2.67 -0.56
N LEU A 145 -10.30 1.88 0.51
CA LEU A 145 -10.71 0.47 0.45
C LEU A 145 -12.24 0.36 0.52
N SER A 146 -12.82 -0.21 -0.53
CA SER A 146 -14.24 -0.59 -0.54
C SER A 146 -14.52 -1.56 0.61
N SER A 147 -15.63 -1.37 1.32
CA SER A 147 -16.13 -2.34 2.31
C SER A 147 -16.50 -3.68 1.68
N THR A 148 -16.63 -3.71 0.35
CA THR A 148 -16.93 -4.89 -0.45
C THR A 148 -15.74 -5.25 -1.34
N PHE A 149 -15.19 -6.44 -1.18
CA PHE A 149 -14.05 -6.94 -1.94
C PHE A 149 -14.19 -8.43 -2.24
N LEU A 150 -13.44 -8.91 -3.22
CA LEU A 150 -13.28 -10.34 -3.46
C LEU A 150 -12.16 -10.88 -2.58
N LEU A 151 -12.36 -12.08 -2.03
CA LEU A 151 -11.30 -12.75 -1.29
C LEU A 151 -10.09 -12.98 -2.22
N PRO A 152 -8.88 -12.55 -1.81
CA PRO A 152 -7.67 -12.82 -2.58
C PRO A 152 -7.45 -14.32 -2.73
N CYS A 153 -7.09 -14.75 -3.94
CA CYS A 153 -6.60 -16.10 -4.15
C CYS A 153 -5.05 -16.11 -4.16
N PRO A 154 -4.39 -17.28 -4.14
CA PRO A 154 -2.94 -17.35 -4.08
C PRO A 154 -2.21 -16.56 -5.18
N THR A 155 -2.79 -16.45 -6.39
CA THR A 155 -2.17 -15.67 -7.49
C THR A 155 -2.25 -14.16 -7.29
N ASP A 156 -3.06 -13.70 -6.34
CA ASP A 156 -3.22 -12.30 -6.00
C ASP A 156 -2.22 -11.87 -4.90
N ILE A 157 -1.40 -12.78 -4.38
CA ILE A 157 -0.54 -12.52 -3.23
C ILE A 157 0.93 -12.72 -3.61
N VAL A 158 1.73 -11.68 -3.41
CA VAL A 158 3.20 -11.75 -3.46
C VAL A 158 3.73 -11.56 -2.05
N THR A 159 4.41 -12.60 -1.53
CA THR A 159 4.97 -12.61 -0.18
C THR A 159 6.50 -12.69 -0.22
N GLN A 160 7.14 -12.58 0.95
CA GLN A 160 8.59 -12.72 1.10
C GLN A 160 9.41 -11.72 0.26
N LEU A 161 8.82 -10.56 -0.05
CA LEU A 161 9.55 -9.50 -0.72
C LEU A 161 10.63 -8.96 0.21
N ASN A 162 11.76 -8.61 -0.40
CA ASN A 162 12.87 -7.90 0.26
C ASN A 162 13.33 -6.75 -0.64
N ILE A 163 12.37 -5.95 -1.09
CA ILE A 163 12.64 -4.78 -1.93
C ILE A 163 12.95 -3.62 -1.00
N ARG A 164 14.17 -3.09 -1.11
CA ARG A 164 14.67 -1.99 -0.28
C ARG A 164 14.81 -0.73 -1.12
N LEU A 165 14.21 0.36 -0.67
CA LEU A 165 14.26 1.65 -1.34
C LEU A 165 14.78 2.71 -0.37
N GLY A 166 15.62 3.61 -0.86
CA GLY A 166 15.96 4.84 -0.15
C GLY A 166 14.78 5.81 -0.19
N LEU A 167 14.63 6.64 0.85
CA LEU A 167 13.66 7.74 0.93
C LEU A 167 14.35 9.10 0.79
N ASP A 168 15.44 9.13 0.05
CA ASP A 168 16.28 10.28 -0.26
C ASP A 168 15.75 11.04 -1.50
N GLY A 169 14.57 11.65 -1.34
CA GLY A 169 13.98 12.48 -2.38
C GLY A 169 12.66 11.92 -2.90
N PHE A 170 12.68 11.21 -4.03
CA PHE A 170 11.45 10.76 -4.69
C PHE A 170 11.28 9.26 -4.62
N THR A 171 10.21 8.81 -3.98
CA THR A 171 9.78 7.41 -4.00
C THR A 171 8.26 7.35 -4.01
N GLU A 172 7.69 6.66 -5.00
CA GLU A 172 6.27 6.38 -5.05
C GLU A 172 6.02 4.94 -5.50
N LEU A 173 4.92 4.37 -5.02
CA LEU A 173 4.34 3.14 -5.51
C LEU A 173 3.08 3.50 -6.28
N ARG A 174 2.94 3.00 -7.50
CA ARG A 174 1.73 3.14 -8.30
C ARG A 174 1.27 1.79 -8.84
N VAL A 175 0.01 1.73 -9.22
CA VAL A 175 -0.58 0.57 -9.87
C VAL A 175 -0.99 0.96 -11.29
N ASP A 176 -0.73 0.09 -12.24
CA ASP A 176 -1.24 0.18 -13.60
C ASP A 176 -2.19 -0.99 -13.82
N GLY A 177 -3.48 -0.70 -13.90
CA GLY A 177 -4.54 -1.69 -14.05
C GLY A 177 -5.67 -1.56 -13.01
N PRO A 178 -6.79 -2.25 -13.23
CA PRO A 178 -7.98 -2.16 -12.38
C PRO A 178 -7.80 -2.82 -11.01
N GLY A 179 -8.51 -2.30 -10.01
CA GLY A 179 -8.54 -2.84 -8.65
C GLY A 179 -7.63 -2.07 -7.70
N THR A 180 -7.26 -2.70 -6.59
CA THR A 180 -6.43 -2.10 -5.55
C THR A 180 -5.27 -3.02 -5.22
N VAL A 181 -4.08 -2.48 -4.99
CA VAL A 181 -2.97 -3.25 -4.40
C VAL A 181 -2.75 -2.76 -2.99
N VAL A 182 -2.86 -3.67 -2.04
CA VAL A 182 -2.50 -3.48 -0.64
C VAL A 182 -1.06 -3.93 -0.46
N PHE A 183 -0.23 -3.13 0.19
CA PHE A 183 1.17 -3.44 0.38
C PHE A 183 1.58 -3.19 1.83
N THR A 184 2.46 -4.05 2.35
CA THR A 184 3.01 -3.96 3.71
C THR A 184 4.50 -3.79 3.65
N GLY A 185 5.05 -3.10 4.64
CA GLY A 185 6.48 -2.94 4.77
C GLY A 185 6.93 -2.39 6.11
N GLU A 186 8.25 -2.23 6.19
CA GLU A 186 8.94 -1.56 7.28
C GLU A 186 9.50 -0.24 6.74
N GLN A 187 9.28 0.84 7.46
CA GLN A 187 9.91 2.13 7.22
C GLN A 187 10.89 2.40 8.36
N ARG A 188 12.16 2.63 8.03
CA ARG A 188 13.22 2.98 8.97
C ARG A 188 13.64 4.41 8.74
N LEU A 189 13.60 5.22 9.78
CA LEU A 189 14.06 6.61 9.79
C LEU A 189 15.22 6.72 10.76
N THR A 190 16.33 7.28 10.30
CA THR A 190 17.52 7.55 11.11
C THR A 190 17.76 9.05 11.11
N MET A 191 17.71 9.67 12.28
CA MET A 191 18.16 11.05 12.45
C MET A 191 19.68 11.07 12.57
N VAL A 192 20.35 11.79 11.68
CA VAL A 192 21.79 12.03 11.74
C VAL A 192 22.01 13.36 12.46
N SER A 193 22.38 13.33 13.74
CA SER A 193 22.76 14.57 14.43
C SER A 193 24.14 15.03 13.94
N HIS A 194 24.21 16.14 13.20
CA HIS A 194 25.47 16.85 13.02
C HIS A 194 25.76 17.71 14.25
N TRP A 195 26.43 17.16 15.26
CA TRP A 195 27.34 18.00 16.02
C TRP A 195 28.51 18.32 15.07
N ARG A 196 28.40 19.33 14.21
CA ARG A 196 29.60 19.94 13.63
C ARG A 196 30.25 20.76 14.73
N HIS A 197 31.55 20.53 14.89
CA HIS A 197 32.40 21.20 15.84
C HIS A 197 32.32 22.72 15.60
N GLU A 198 31.70 23.46 16.52
CA GLU A 198 32.07 24.86 16.78
C GLU A 198 33.35 24.95 17.65
N CYS A 199 33.99 23.81 17.96
CA CYS A 199 35.34 23.79 18.51
C CYS A 199 36.34 23.86 17.36
N ASP A 200 36.50 25.05 16.79
CA ASP A 200 37.77 25.63 16.35
C ASP A 200 37.53 27.13 16.14
N ALA A 201 37.05 27.77 17.20
CA ALA A 201 37.13 29.21 17.39
C ALA A 201 38.05 29.47 18.58
N HIS A 202 39.36 29.26 18.42
CA HIS A 202 40.42 29.91 19.18
C HIS A 202 41.75 29.85 18.44
#